data_AF-A0A0U5GEV8-F1
#
_entry.id   AF-A0A0U5GEV8-F1
#
_cell.length_a   1.000
_cell.length_b   1.000
_cell.length_c   1.000
_cell.angle_alpha   90.00
_cell.angle_beta   90.00
_cell.angle_gamma   90.00
#
_symmetry.space_group_name_H-M   'P 1'
#
loop_
_entity.id
_entity.type
_entity.pdbx_description
1 polymer ?
#
loop_
_entity_poly.entity_id
_entity_poly.type
_entity_poly.pdbx_seq_one_letter_code
_entity_poly.pdbx_strand_id
1 'polypeptide(L)'
;MKFFKYLTAALLPVTVLAIPAAEPEPKAAAVAAPATISVEEYNTLVQRQLDLGGIIGDLTEALDAIKDLLSPQSLNNINTVVTKLANLLSDPTTGQIKNLVQLAADLLGGEAIGNLLDQLPGLLNGIGGLLTEETLNKLTTLLDNAAILLTKDFAENTRDLINDIAPLVSAIAQVISALLGALFG
;
A
#
# COMPACT_ATOMS: atom_id res chain seq x y z
N MET A 1 2.09 -36.23 19.34
CA MET A 1 1.80 -37.42 18.50
C MET A 1 2.70 -38.57 18.97
N LYS A 2 2.36 -39.85 18.72
CA LYS A 2 3.09 -41.01 19.28
C LYS A 2 4.00 -41.64 18.22
N PHE A 3 5.31 -41.66 18.43
CA PHE A 3 6.29 -42.23 17.48
C PHE A 3 7.50 -42.93 18.16
N PHE A 4 7.25 -43.70 19.23
CA PHE A 4 8.25 -44.64 19.76
C PHE A 4 7.68 -46.06 19.84
N LYS A 5 7.83 -46.76 18.73
CA LYS A 5 7.62 -48.18 18.44
C LYS A 5 8.45 -48.40 17.16
N TYR A 6 9.43 -49.30 17.08
CA TYR A 6 9.63 -50.53 17.84
C TYR A 6 11.10 -50.70 18.28
N LEU A 7 11.31 -51.29 19.45
CA LEU A 7 12.61 -51.79 19.92
C LEU A 7 12.35 -53.08 20.73
N THR A 8 13.32 -53.99 20.72
CA THR A 8 13.30 -55.35 21.32
C THR A 8 12.35 -56.37 20.67
N ALA A 9 12.92 -57.50 20.22
CA ALA A 9 12.43 -58.87 20.43
C ALA A 9 13.24 -59.91 19.62
N ALA A 10 14.38 -60.36 20.15
CA ALA A 10 15.04 -61.61 19.73
C ALA A 10 15.95 -62.10 20.87
N LEU A 11 15.52 -63.13 21.60
CA LEU A 11 16.21 -63.67 22.77
C LEU A 11 16.05 -65.19 22.78
N LEU A 12 17.17 -65.93 22.80
CA LEU A 12 17.21 -67.37 23.05
C LEU A 12 18.46 -67.77 23.86
N PRO A 13 18.34 -68.66 24.87
CA PRO A 13 19.45 -69.18 25.67
C PRO A 13 20.03 -70.49 25.09
N VAL A 14 20.93 -71.15 25.85
CA VAL A 14 21.83 -72.24 25.40
C VAL A 14 21.56 -73.55 26.17
N THR A 15 22.00 -74.70 25.63
CA THR A 15 22.09 -76.06 26.25
C THR A 15 20.74 -76.85 26.33
N VAL A 16 20.65 -78.20 26.41
CA VAL A 16 21.61 -79.32 26.65
C VAL A 16 21.35 -80.53 25.67
N LEU A 17 22.30 -81.46 25.60
CA LEU A 17 22.41 -82.73 24.84
C LEU A 17 21.27 -83.78 24.96
N ALA A 18 21.11 -84.61 23.92
CA ALA A 18 20.66 -86.02 23.98
C ALA A 18 21.23 -86.84 22.80
N ILE A 19 21.37 -88.16 22.97
CA ILE A 19 22.18 -89.13 22.17
C ILE A 19 21.39 -90.48 22.14
N PRO A 20 21.44 -91.38 21.12
CA PRO A 20 22.48 -91.69 20.12
C PRO A 20 21.99 -91.51 18.65
N ALA A 21 22.43 -92.16 17.54
CA ALA A 21 23.23 -93.38 17.29
C ALA A 21 23.82 -93.47 15.85
N ALA A 22 24.43 -94.64 15.53
CA ALA A 22 25.02 -95.09 14.26
C ALA A 22 26.36 -94.43 13.82
N GLU A 23 27.44 -95.19 14.00
CA GLU A 23 28.84 -94.87 13.63
C GLU A 23 29.24 -95.65 12.37
N PRO A 24 30.04 -95.07 11.45
CA PRO A 24 31.37 -95.67 11.24
C PRO A 24 32.51 -94.68 10.92
N GLU A 25 33.72 -95.12 11.29
CA GLU A 25 35.06 -94.70 10.80
C GLU A 25 35.63 -93.31 11.26
N PRO A 26 36.90 -93.25 11.70
CA PRO A 26 37.49 -92.08 12.34
C PRO A 26 38.04 -91.04 11.34
N LYS A 27 37.16 -90.20 10.77
CA LYS A 27 37.62 -88.98 10.09
C LYS A 27 38.06 -87.95 11.13
N ALA A 28 39.38 -87.75 11.26
CA ALA A 28 39.99 -86.91 12.29
C ALA A 28 39.33 -85.52 12.41
N ALA A 29 38.91 -85.18 13.63
CA ALA A 29 38.39 -83.86 13.96
C ALA A 29 39.52 -82.83 13.87
N ALA A 30 39.56 -82.07 12.77
CA ALA A 30 40.46 -80.94 12.64
C ALA A 30 40.15 -79.91 13.75
N VAL A 31 41.20 -79.47 14.46
CA VAL A 31 41.09 -78.34 15.39
C VAL A 31 40.55 -77.15 14.61
N ALA A 32 39.43 -76.59 15.07
CA ALA A 32 38.89 -75.37 14.48
C ALA A 32 39.96 -74.27 14.57
N ALA A 33 40.41 -73.78 13.41
CA ALA A 33 41.42 -72.74 13.33
C ALA A 33 40.96 -71.48 14.10
N PRO A 34 41.89 -70.67 14.63
CA PRO A 34 41.53 -69.35 15.13
C PRO A 34 40.76 -68.59 14.04
N ALA A 35 39.74 -67.81 14.43
CA ALA A 35 38.89 -67.09 13.50
C ALA A 35 39.70 -66.02 12.74
N THR A 36 40.24 -66.40 11.59
CA THR A 36 40.94 -65.50 10.67
C THR A 36 39.92 -64.60 10.01
N ILE A 37 39.93 -63.31 10.35
CA ILE A 37 39.20 -62.26 9.64
C ILE A 37 39.52 -62.41 8.15
N SER A 38 38.49 -62.50 7.31
CA SER A 38 38.71 -62.71 5.87
C SER A 38 39.36 -61.47 5.23
N VAL A 39 40.02 -61.66 4.09
CA VAL A 39 40.61 -60.52 3.36
C VAL A 39 39.50 -59.57 2.88
N GLU A 40 38.31 -60.09 2.55
CA GLU A 40 37.12 -59.28 2.26
C GLU A 40 36.62 -58.51 3.48
N GLU A 41 36.57 -59.12 4.67
CA GLU A 41 36.18 -58.44 5.91
C GLU A 41 37.15 -57.33 6.29
N TYR A 42 38.46 -57.59 6.21
CA TYR A 42 39.50 -56.58 6.40
C TYR A 42 39.35 -55.43 5.40
N ASN A 43 39.18 -55.74 4.12
CA ASN A 43 38.94 -54.73 3.08
C ASN A 43 37.63 -53.95 3.32
N THR A 44 36.59 -54.56 3.89
CA THR A 44 35.34 -53.89 4.22
C THR A 44 35.49 -52.93 5.42
N LEU A 45 36.38 -53.24 6.37
CA LEU A 45 36.77 -52.32 7.44
C LEU A 45 37.63 -51.17 6.90
N VAL A 46 38.54 -51.44 5.95
CA VAL A 46 39.33 -50.40 5.26
C VAL A 46 38.46 -49.50 4.37
N GLN A 47 37.43 -50.03 3.70
CA GLN A 47 36.42 -49.21 2.99
C GLN A 47 35.49 -48.42 3.93
N ARG A 48 35.55 -48.70 5.25
CA ARG A 48 34.93 -47.90 6.31
C ARG A 48 35.95 -47.04 7.08
N GLN A 49 37.21 -47.00 6.65
CA GLN A 49 38.17 -46.02 7.11
C GLN A 49 37.66 -44.64 6.70
N LEU A 50 37.27 -43.82 7.68
CA LEU A 50 36.92 -42.43 7.43
C LEU A 50 38.11 -41.77 6.73
N ASP A 51 37.84 -40.97 5.70
CA ASP A 51 38.86 -40.06 5.16
C ASP A 51 39.06 -38.91 6.15
N LEU A 52 39.84 -39.20 7.20
CA LEU A 52 40.27 -38.22 8.18
C LEU A 52 41.16 -37.14 7.54
N GLY A 53 41.78 -37.40 6.38
CA GLY A 53 42.53 -36.41 5.62
C GLY A 53 41.58 -35.36 5.02
N GLY A 54 40.60 -35.81 4.23
CA GLY A 54 39.56 -34.95 3.67
C GLY A 54 38.77 -34.21 4.73
N ILE A 55 38.29 -34.89 5.78
CA ILE A 55 37.52 -34.26 6.88
C ILE A 55 38.33 -33.19 7.63
N ILE A 56 39.64 -33.40 7.82
CA ILE A 56 40.52 -32.38 8.43
C ILE A 56 40.82 -31.24 7.45
N GLY A 57 40.91 -31.52 6.14
CA GLY A 57 41.01 -30.52 5.08
C GLY A 57 39.79 -29.59 5.07
N ASP A 58 38.59 -30.15 4.87
CA ASP A 58 37.31 -29.44 4.86
C ASP A 58 37.12 -28.60 6.14
N LEU A 59 37.47 -29.15 7.30
CA LEU A 59 37.40 -28.46 8.59
C LEU A 59 38.41 -27.29 8.69
N THR A 60 39.58 -27.43 8.07
CA THR A 60 40.60 -26.36 8.03
C THR A 60 40.17 -25.24 7.08
N GLU A 61 39.66 -25.56 5.89
CA GLU A 61 39.11 -24.57 4.96
C GLU A 61 37.92 -23.81 5.56
N ALA A 62 37.00 -24.52 6.22
CA ALA A 62 35.89 -23.91 6.95
C ALA A 62 36.38 -23.02 8.11
N LEU A 63 37.43 -23.42 8.83
CA LEU A 63 38.01 -22.64 9.93
C LEU A 63 38.69 -21.36 9.44
N ASP A 64 39.46 -21.42 8.34
CA ASP A 64 40.07 -20.23 7.75
C ASP A 64 39.00 -19.28 7.15
N ALA A 65 37.94 -19.79 6.53
CA ALA A 65 36.82 -18.97 6.09
C ALA A 65 36.08 -18.29 7.26
N ILE A 66 35.90 -18.99 8.39
CA ILE A 66 35.33 -18.43 9.63
C ILE A 66 36.27 -17.36 10.22
N LYS A 67 37.58 -17.58 10.20
CA LYS A 67 38.61 -16.66 10.68
C LYS A 67 38.70 -15.38 9.85
N ASP A 68 38.51 -15.46 8.53
CA ASP A 68 38.40 -14.28 7.66
C ASP A 68 37.09 -13.50 7.89
N LEU A 69 35.98 -14.20 8.15
CA LEU A 69 34.70 -13.58 8.53
C LEU A 69 34.74 -12.93 9.92
N LEU A 70 35.50 -13.51 10.86
CA LEU A 70 35.78 -12.97 12.19
C LEU A 70 37.00 -12.02 12.22
N SER A 71 37.61 -11.72 11.07
CA SER A 71 38.75 -10.80 11.01
C SER A 71 38.35 -9.39 11.46
N PRO A 72 39.29 -8.59 12.02
CA PRO A 72 38.99 -7.22 12.45
C PRO A 72 38.38 -6.34 11.36
N GLN A 73 38.76 -6.57 10.09
CA GLN A 73 38.22 -5.85 8.93
C GLN A 73 36.77 -6.26 8.64
N SER A 74 36.47 -7.56 8.60
CA SER A 74 35.12 -8.07 8.39
C SER A 74 34.16 -7.62 9.50
N LEU A 75 34.58 -7.70 10.76
CA LEU A 75 33.81 -7.22 11.91
C LEU A 75 33.60 -5.69 11.89
N ASN A 76 34.60 -4.91 11.48
CA ASN A 76 34.47 -3.46 11.33
C ASN A 76 33.49 -3.08 10.19
N ASN A 77 33.54 -3.79 9.06
CA ASN A 77 32.61 -3.61 7.94
C ASN A 77 31.17 -3.94 8.37
N ILE A 78 30.95 -5.08 9.05
CA ILE A 78 29.64 -5.47 9.58
C ILE A 78 29.12 -4.40 10.56
N ASN A 79 29.94 -3.99 11.52
CA ASN A 79 29.58 -2.94 12.49
C ASN A 79 29.24 -1.61 11.79
N THR A 80 29.97 -1.23 10.75
CA THR A 80 29.72 -0.02 9.95
C THR A 80 28.39 -0.11 9.20
N VAL A 81 28.06 -1.26 8.61
CA VAL A 81 26.77 -1.48 7.92
C VAL A 81 25.62 -1.47 8.92
N VAL A 82 25.73 -2.21 10.04
CA VAL A 82 24.72 -2.24 11.10
C VAL A 82 24.50 -0.85 11.70
N THR A 83 25.56 -0.08 11.97
CA THR A 83 25.47 1.30 12.49
C THR A 83 24.78 2.23 11.48
N LYS A 84 25.11 2.14 10.18
CA LYS A 84 24.45 2.96 9.14
C LYS A 84 22.98 2.61 8.97
N LEU A 85 22.62 1.32 9.02
CA LEU A 85 21.23 0.88 8.97
C LEU A 85 20.44 1.28 10.22
N ALA A 86 21.03 1.15 11.41
CA ALA A 86 20.44 1.60 12.67
C ALA A 86 20.22 3.12 12.67
N ASN A 87 21.18 3.89 12.16
CA ASN A 87 21.04 5.34 11.99
C ASN A 87 19.90 5.67 11.02
N LEU A 88 19.86 5.09 9.81
CA LEU A 88 18.78 5.34 8.83
C LEU A 88 17.38 4.98 9.37
N LEU A 89 17.28 3.89 10.14
CA LEU A 89 16.02 3.45 10.74
C LEU A 89 15.60 4.30 11.95
N SER A 90 16.56 4.93 12.64
CA SER A 90 16.34 5.85 13.76
C SER A 90 16.30 7.33 13.35
N ASP A 91 16.58 7.63 12.08
CA ASP A 91 16.77 9.01 11.62
C ASP A 91 15.47 9.81 11.75
N PRO A 92 15.48 11.02 12.34
CA PRO A 92 14.30 11.87 12.38
C PRO A 92 13.74 12.16 10.99
N THR A 93 14.57 12.14 9.93
CA THR A 93 14.14 12.26 8.53
C THR A 93 13.17 11.15 8.13
N THR A 94 13.38 9.91 8.58
CA THR A 94 12.47 8.78 8.30
C THR A 94 11.11 9.00 8.99
N GLY A 95 11.11 9.54 10.22
CA GLY A 95 9.89 9.96 10.92
C GLY A 95 9.20 11.17 10.29
N GLN A 96 9.96 12.18 9.86
CA GLN A 96 9.47 13.38 9.20
C GLN A 96 8.87 13.08 7.83
N ILE A 97 9.50 12.22 7.02
CA ILE A 97 8.94 11.71 5.76
C ILE A 97 7.64 10.97 6.03
N LYS A 98 7.59 10.08 7.03
CA LYS A 98 6.33 9.39 7.39
C LYS A 98 5.23 10.38 7.78
N ASN A 99 5.53 11.39 8.60
CA ASN A 99 4.56 12.39 9.02
C ASN A 99 4.12 13.31 7.86
N LEU A 100 5.02 13.65 6.94
CA LEU A 100 4.71 14.43 5.74
C LEU A 100 3.84 13.63 4.76
N VAL A 101 4.13 12.34 4.57
CA VAL A 101 3.32 11.43 3.75
C VAL A 101 1.95 11.21 4.38
N GLN A 102 1.86 11.08 5.71
CA GLN A 102 0.58 11.00 6.42
C GLN A 102 -0.21 12.30 6.25
N LEU A 103 0.40 13.48 6.49
CA LEU A 103 -0.27 14.77 6.28
C LEU A 103 -0.72 14.97 4.82
N ALA A 104 0.08 14.53 3.85
CA ALA A 104 -0.31 14.56 2.44
C ALA A 104 -1.49 13.62 2.14
N ALA A 105 -1.55 12.44 2.76
CA ALA A 105 -2.67 11.51 2.66
C ALA A 105 -3.93 12.05 3.37
N ASP A 106 -3.78 12.65 4.55
CA ASP A 106 -4.87 13.23 5.35
C ASP A 106 -5.45 14.50 4.68
N LEU A 107 -4.64 15.24 3.91
CA LEU A 107 -5.10 16.33 3.06
C LEU A 107 -5.79 15.79 1.79
N LEU A 108 -5.12 14.92 1.03
CA LEU A 108 -5.60 14.46 -0.29
C LEU A 108 -6.80 13.51 -0.22
N GLY A 109 -6.82 12.63 0.78
CA GLY A 109 -7.96 11.76 1.12
C GLY A 109 -8.87 12.33 2.21
N GLY A 110 -8.63 13.58 2.63
CA GLY A 110 -9.39 14.23 3.70
C GLY A 110 -10.82 14.54 3.29
N GLU A 111 -11.75 14.25 4.20
CA GLU A 111 -13.18 14.52 4.03
C GLU A 111 -13.48 16.01 3.70
N ALA A 112 -12.60 16.94 4.11
CA ALA A 112 -12.68 18.35 3.74
C ALA A 112 -12.41 18.62 2.24
N ILE A 113 -11.44 17.93 1.61
CA ILE A 113 -11.20 18.04 0.17
C ILE A 113 -12.25 17.24 -0.61
N GLY A 114 -12.67 16.07 -0.13
CA GLY A 114 -13.79 15.33 -0.70
C GLY A 114 -15.07 16.16 -0.79
N ASN A 115 -15.54 16.70 0.35
CA ASN A 115 -16.71 17.58 0.39
C ASN A 115 -16.59 18.82 -0.52
N LEU A 116 -15.40 19.42 -0.63
CA LEU A 116 -15.18 20.55 -1.54
C LEU A 116 -15.29 20.12 -3.01
N LEU A 117 -14.69 18.98 -3.38
CA LEU A 117 -14.75 18.43 -4.73
C LEU A 117 -16.16 17.97 -5.13
N ASP A 118 -16.96 17.45 -4.18
CA ASP A 118 -18.34 17.05 -4.43
C ASP A 118 -19.29 18.27 -4.55
N GLN A 119 -19.06 19.33 -3.76
CA GLN A 119 -19.85 20.56 -3.82
C GLN A 119 -19.48 21.46 -5.01
N LEU A 120 -18.23 21.43 -5.48
CA LEU A 120 -17.74 22.32 -6.53
C LEU A 120 -18.52 22.20 -7.86
N PRO A 121 -18.85 21.01 -8.39
CA PRO A 121 -19.75 20.86 -9.54
C PRO A 121 -21.15 21.46 -9.31
N GLY A 122 -21.70 21.32 -8.10
CA GLY A 122 -22.98 21.93 -7.74
C GLY A 122 -22.94 23.45 -7.78
N LEU A 123 -21.89 24.03 -7.17
CA LEU A 123 -21.64 25.48 -7.18
C LEU A 123 -21.39 25.99 -8.61
N LEU A 124 -20.49 25.34 -9.37
CA LEU A 124 -20.14 25.74 -10.74
C LEU A 124 -21.33 25.64 -11.69
N ASN A 125 -22.21 24.63 -11.56
CA ASN A 125 -23.44 24.57 -12.36
C ASN A 125 -24.44 25.66 -11.94
N GLY A 126 -24.57 25.94 -10.64
CA GLY A 126 -25.46 27.00 -10.12
C GLY A 126 -25.05 28.42 -10.51
N ILE A 127 -23.75 28.72 -10.52
CA ILE A 127 -23.23 30.06 -10.89
C ILE A 127 -22.85 30.16 -12.37
N GLY A 128 -22.62 29.04 -13.07
CA GLY A 128 -22.08 29.03 -14.44
C GLY A 128 -22.97 29.77 -15.44
N GLY A 129 -24.29 29.64 -15.33
CA GLY A 129 -25.23 30.43 -16.15
C GLY A 129 -25.29 31.91 -15.78
N LEU A 130 -24.91 32.28 -14.55
CA LEU A 130 -24.90 33.66 -14.06
C LEU A 130 -23.58 34.39 -14.36
N LEU A 131 -22.47 33.65 -14.43
CA LEU A 131 -21.11 34.16 -14.67
C LEU A 131 -20.65 34.02 -16.13
N THR A 132 -21.56 33.75 -17.09
CA THR A 132 -21.22 33.88 -18.51
C THR A 132 -20.99 35.35 -18.87
N GLU A 133 -20.10 35.62 -19.84
CA GLU A 133 -19.90 36.98 -20.36
C GLU A 133 -21.22 37.59 -20.88
N GLU A 134 -22.11 36.79 -21.47
CA GLU A 134 -23.41 37.27 -21.94
C GLU A 134 -24.31 37.73 -20.78
N THR A 135 -24.41 36.93 -19.70
CA THR A 135 -25.22 37.29 -18.53
C THR A 135 -24.61 38.48 -17.79
N LEU A 136 -23.29 38.54 -17.65
CA LEU A 136 -22.59 39.67 -17.03
C LEU A 136 -22.76 40.97 -17.85
N ASN A 137 -22.60 40.93 -19.17
CA ASN A 137 -22.82 42.09 -20.03
C ASN A 137 -24.29 42.56 -20.00
N LYS A 138 -25.26 41.64 -19.94
CA LYS A 138 -26.67 41.97 -19.76
C LYS A 138 -26.95 42.60 -18.40
N LEU A 139 -26.33 42.11 -17.33
CA LEU A 139 -26.44 42.67 -15.97
C LEU A 139 -25.83 44.08 -15.91
N THR A 140 -24.61 44.29 -16.42
CA THR A 140 -23.98 45.62 -16.51
C THR A 140 -24.88 46.59 -17.29
N THR A 141 -25.32 46.20 -18.48
CA THR A 141 -26.24 47.02 -19.31
C THR A 141 -27.54 47.37 -18.58
N LEU A 142 -28.12 46.43 -17.82
CA LEU A 142 -29.31 46.66 -17.02
C LEU A 142 -29.04 47.62 -15.85
N LEU A 143 -27.90 47.48 -15.18
CA LEU A 143 -27.48 48.35 -14.07
C LEU A 143 -27.16 49.77 -14.53
N ASP A 144 -26.52 49.95 -15.69
CA ASP A 144 -26.23 51.26 -16.28
C ASP A 144 -27.54 51.99 -16.65
N ASN A 145 -28.47 51.29 -17.32
CA ASN A 145 -29.79 51.83 -17.62
C ASN A 145 -30.59 52.15 -16.34
N ALA A 146 -30.55 51.27 -15.33
CA ALA A 146 -31.19 51.52 -14.04
C ALA A 146 -30.57 52.72 -13.32
N ALA A 147 -29.25 52.90 -13.37
CA ALA A 147 -28.57 54.06 -12.79
C ALA A 147 -29.03 55.38 -13.43
N ILE A 148 -29.19 55.41 -14.76
CA ILE A 148 -29.74 56.57 -15.49
C ILE A 148 -31.19 56.85 -15.05
N LEU A 149 -32.06 55.83 -15.05
CA LEU A 149 -33.48 55.95 -14.70
C LEU A 149 -33.72 56.31 -13.22
N LEU A 150 -32.78 55.97 -12.34
CA LEU A 150 -32.81 56.29 -10.91
C LEU A 150 -32.11 57.63 -10.58
N THR A 151 -31.61 58.38 -11.57
CA THR A 151 -31.14 59.75 -11.32
C THR A 151 -32.29 60.67 -10.89
N LYS A 152 -31.99 61.60 -9.98
CA LYS A 152 -32.94 62.63 -9.54
C LYS A 152 -33.49 63.42 -10.72
N ASP A 153 -32.60 63.84 -11.61
CA ASP A 153 -32.91 64.66 -12.78
C ASP A 153 -33.86 63.92 -13.75
N PHE A 154 -33.64 62.62 -14.01
CA PHE A 154 -34.58 61.84 -14.83
C PHE A 154 -35.95 61.72 -14.17
N ALA A 155 -36.00 61.43 -12.86
CA ALA A 155 -37.24 61.31 -12.12
C ALA A 155 -38.03 62.63 -12.03
N GLU A 156 -37.36 63.76 -11.82
CA GLU A 156 -37.99 65.08 -11.77
C GLU A 156 -38.48 65.53 -13.15
N ASN A 157 -37.63 65.43 -14.20
CA ASN A 157 -38.03 65.74 -15.57
C ASN A 157 -39.21 64.87 -16.05
N THR A 158 -39.23 63.57 -15.70
CA THR A 158 -40.35 62.68 -16.04
C THR A 158 -41.62 63.05 -15.27
N ARG A 159 -41.51 63.37 -13.97
CA ARG A 159 -42.64 63.81 -13.15
C ARG A 159 -43.25 65.09 -13.70
N ASP A 160 -42.45 66.07 -14.06
CA ASP A 160 -42.94 67.36 -14.56
C ASP A 160 -43.48 67.27 -16.00
N LEU A 161 -42.88 66.45 -16.86
CA LEU A 161 -43.46 66.14 -18.18
C LEU A 161 -44.86 65.49 -18.06
N ILE A 162 -45.07 64.63 -17.07
CA ILE A 162 -46.40 64.04 -16.78
C ILE A 162 -47.38 65.13 -16.27
N ASN A 163 -46.92 66.04 -15.41
CA ASN A 163 -47.73 67.15 -14.91
C ASN A 163 -48.18 68.10 -16.03
N ASP A 164 -47.28 68.42 -16.97
CA ASP A 164 -47.55 69.35 -18.08
C ASP A 164 -48.47 68.75 -19.15
N ILE A 165 -48.36 67.44 -19.40
CA ILE A 165 -49.19 66.73 -20.41
C ILE A 165 -50.61 66.46 -19.89
N ALA A 166 -50.81 66.22 -18.60
CA ALA A 166 -52.12 65.83 -18.05
C ALA A 166 -53.27 66.84 -18.32
N PRO A 167 -53.08 68.18 -18.18
CA PRO A 167 -54.08 69.17 -18.60
C PRO A 167 -54.37 69.11 -20.10
N LEU A 168 -53.36 68.86 -20.93
CA LEU A 168 -53.49 68.81 -22.39
C LEU A 168 -54.36 67.62 -22.83
N VAL A 169 -54.16 66.45 -22.23
CA VAL A 169 -54.99 65.25 -22.44
C VAL A 169 -56.42 65.49 -22.00
N SER A 170 -56.65 66.16 -20.86
CA SER A 170 -57.98 66.52 -20.38
C SER A 170 -58.70 67.48 -21.33
N ALA A 171 -58.01 68.51 -21.84
CA ALA A 171 -58.57 69.46 -22.81
C ALA A 171 -58.94 68.77 -24.13
N ILE A 172 -58.09 67.88 -24.65
CA ILE A 172 -58.38 67.09 -25.86
C ILE A 172 -59.61 66.20 -25.66
N ALA A 173 -59.72 65.52 -24.51
CA ALA A 173 -60.89 64.70 -24.19
C ALA A 173 -62.18 65.54 -24.13
N GLN A 174 -62.15 66.72 -23.49
CA GLN A 174 -63.30 67.64 -23.44
C GLN A 174 -63.73 68.13 -24.83
N VAL A 175 -62.77 68.49 -25.69
CA VAL A 175 -63.05 68.91 -27.07
C VAL A 175 -63.67 67.76 -27.88
N ILE A 176 -63.17 66.53 -27.75
CA ILE A 176 -63.76 65.35 -28.40
C ILE A 176 -65.18 65.10 -27.89
N SER A 177 -65.43 65.15 -26.58
CA SER A 177 -66.78 65.01 -26.02
C SER A 177 -67.74 66.10 -26.50
N ALA A 178 -67.29 67.35 -26.62
CA ALA A 178 -68.10 68.45 -27.13
C ALA A 178 -68.43 68.27 -28.63
N LEU A 179 -67.47 67.86 -29.45
CA LEU A 179 -67.67 67.59 -30.88
C LEU A 179 -68.60 66.40 -31.12
N LEU A 180 -68.47 65.32 -30.34
CA LEU A 180 -69.38 64.17 -30.40
C LEU A 180 -70.80 64.55 -29.93
N GLY A 181 -70.91 65.33 -28.84
CA GLY A 181 -72.19 65.85 -28.37
C GLY A 181 -72.90 66.73 -29.40
N ALA A 182 -72.15 67.56 -30.14
CA ALA A 182 -72.68 68.41 -31.21
C ALA A 182 -72.94 67.68 -32.54
N LEU A 183 -72.56 66.40 -32.66
CA LEU A 183 -72.77 65.56 -33.85
C LEU A 183 -73.90 64.53 -33.66
N PHE A 184 -74.20 64.15 -32.42
CA PHE A 184 -75.14 63.07 -32.08
C PHE A 184 -76.26 63.49 -31.11
N GLY A 185 -76.33 64.78 -30.73
CA GLY A 185 -77.39 65.39 -29.91
C GLY A 185 -78.18 66.45 -30.67
#